data_AF-A0AAE3RSS7-F1
#
_entry.id   AF-A0AAE3RSS7-F1
#
_cell.length_a   1.000
_cell.length_b   1.000
_cell.length_c   1.000
_cell.angle_alpha   90.00
_cell.angle_beta   90.00
_cell.angle_gamma   90.00
#
_symmetry.space_group_name_H-M   'P 1'
#
loop_
_entity.id
_entity.type
_entity.pdbx_description
1 polymer ?
#
loop_
_entity_poly.entity_id
_entity_poly.type
_entity_poly.pdbx_seq_one_letter_code
_entity_poly.pdbx_strand_id
1 'polypeptide(L)'
;MIFKKIWKAISSEYVPSAICFFLLAKMDYEIISIWPQNESVDDRIKLSLLFIHLVMILVMFTPLINRFLSRVDNEKLEKFIALPQKDKNITYIDYYDFLSGLALSAFYLSILIFTMKSIYEEAGWIISGIYIFTMFVSSISIAALSLLRFIWLFTKFNNYIYWFIVLLASSMCMAVIGAAMKMAS
;
A
#
# COMPACT_ATOMS: atom_id res chain seq x y z
N MET A 1 10.80 -17.68 26.62
CA MET A 1 10.00 -18.54 25.70
C MET A 1 8.64 -17.91 25.33
N ILE A 2 7.93 -17.28 26.27
CA ILE A 2 6.67 -16.55 26.04
C ILE A 2 6.81 -15.40 25.03
N PHE A 3 7.87 -14.59 25.16
CA PHE A 3 8.15 -13.49 24.22
C PHE A 3 8.31 -13.95 22.76
N LYS A 4 8.94 -15.11 22.53
CA LYS A 4 9.08 -15.71 21.19
C LYS A 4 7.75 -16.21 20.63
N LYS A 5 6.87 -16.75 21.47
CA LYS A 5 5.52 -17.19 21.07
C LYS A 5 4.61 -16.01 20.77
N ILE A 6 4.64 -14.97 21.61
CA ILE A 6 3.89 -13.72 21.39
C ILE A 6 4.40 -13.02 20.13
N TRP A 7 5.72 -12.91 19.95
CA TRP A 7 6.31 -12.36 18.73
C TRP A 7 5.90 -13.14 17.48
N LYS A 8 5.88 -14.48 17.54
CA LYS A 8 5.46 -15.34 16.43
C LYS A 8 3.95 -15.26 16.14
N ALA A 9 3.14 -14.99 17.17
CA ALA A 9 1.70 -14.77 17.03
C ALA A 9 1.41 -13.40 16.42
N ILE A 10 2.08 -12.34 16.89
CA ILE A 10 1.97 -10.97 16.35
C ILE A 10 2.54 -10.89 14.93
N SER A 11 3.61 -11.63 14.62
CA SER A 11 4.19 -11.72 13.28
C SER A 11 3.41 -12.64 12.34
N SER A 12 2.26 -13.16 12.74
CA SER A 12 1.42 -13.97 11.87
C SER A 12 0.75 -13.07 10.84
N GLU A 13 0.84 -13.46 9.57
CA GLU A 13 0.22 -12.76 8.43
C GLU A 13 -1.30 -12.57 8.60
N TYR A 14 -1.93 -13.36 9.48
CA TYR A 14 -3.36 -13.28 9.78
C TYR A 14 -3.72 -12.19 10.79
N VAL A 15 -2.77 -11.65 11.56
CA VAL A 15 -3.05 -10.63 12.59
C VAL A 15 -3.56 -9.32 11.99
N PRO A 16 -2.90 -8.72 10.97
CA PRO A 16 -3.42 -7.51 10.32
C PRO A 16 -4.82 -7.74 9.74
N SER A 17 -5.05 -8.89 9.11
CA SER A 17 -6.35 -9.25 8.53
C SER A 17 -7.44 -9.41 9.58
N ALA A 18 -7.14 -10.05 10.72
CA ALA A 18 -8.08 -10.19 11.83
C ALA A 18 -8.42 -8.82 12.44
N ILE A 19 -7.41 -7.95 12.64
CA ILE A 19 -7.62 -6.58 13.14
C ILE A 19 -8.52 -5.80 12.18
N CYS A 20 -8.22 -5.80 10.87
CA CYS A 20 -9.04 -5.13 9.87
C CYS A 20 -10.47 -5.68 9.83
N PHE A 21 -10.66 -6.99 9.99
CA PHE A 21 -11.99 -7.59 10.06
C PHE A 21 -12.79 -7.07 11.26
N PHE A 22 -12.20 -7.06 12.46
CA PHE A 22 -12.88 -6.53 13.65
C PHE A 22 -13.17 -5.03 13.54
N LEU A 23 -12.25 -4.25 12.96
CA LEU A 23 -12.44 -2.82 12.73
C LEU A 23 -13.57 -2.56 11.73
N LEU A 24 -13.61 -3.30 10.63
CA LEU A 24 -14.66 -3.19 9.62
C LEU A 24 -16.03 -3.56 10.20
N ALA A 25 -16.12 -4.69 10.91
CA ALA A 25 -17.36 -5.10 11.58
C ALA A 25 -17.84 -4.10 12.63
N LYS A 26 -16.91 -3.49 13.40
CA LYS A 26 -17.24 -2.43 14.36
C LYS A 26 -17.74 -1.17 13.64
N MET A 27 -17.08 -0.77 12.57
CA MET A 27 -17.45 0.42 11.79
C MET A 27 -18.84 0.24 11.16
N ASP A 28 -19.11 -0.93 10.57
CA ASP A 28 -20.44 -1.28 10.04
C ASP A 28 -21.51 -1.25 11.13
N TYR A 29 -21.23 -1.81 12.30
CA TYR A 29 -22.13 -1.78 13.44
C TYR A 29 -22.42 -0.33 13.89
N GLU A 30 -21.39 0.50 14.04
CA GLU A 30 -21.55 1.91 14.42
C GLU A 30 -22.38 2.67 13.37
N ILE A 31 -22.10 2.48 12.07
CA ILE A 31 -22.86 3.10 10.98
C ILE A 31 -24.34 2.69 11.04
N ILE A 32 -24.64 1.40 11.20
CA ILE A 32 -26.02 0.90 11.28
C ILE A 32 -26.72 1.38 12.55
N SER A 33 -26.00 1.46 13.68
CA SER A 33 -26.57 1.85 14.97
C SER A 33 -26.86 3.35 15.09
N ILE A 34 -26.09 4.18 14.38
CA ILE A 34 -26.22 5.65 14.39
C ILE A 34 -27.10 6.11 13.22
N TRP A 35 -27.38 5.26 12.23
CA TRP A 35 -28.15 5.61 11.03
C TRP A 35 -29.53 6.18 11.42
N PRO A 36 -29.77 7.49 11.24
CA PRO A 36 -31.09 8.04 11.44
C PRO A 36 -31.97 7.49 10.32
N GLN A 37 -33.13 6.91 10.64
CA GLN A 37 -34.03 6.32 9.63
C GLN A 37 -34.54 7.36 8.59
N ASN A 38 -34.19 8.64 8.71
CA ASN A 38 -34.69 9.73 7.87
C ASN A 38 -33.67 10.80 7.41
N GLU A 39 -32.36 10.65 7.65
CA GLU A 39 -31.37 11.62 7.14
C GLU A 39 -30.50 10.99 6.03
N SER A 40 -30.44 11.67 4.88
CA SER A 40 -29.56 11.28 3.79
C SER A 40 -28.11 11.59 4.16
N VAL A 41 -27.30 10.55 4.39
CA VAL A 41 -25.85 10.70 4.61
C VAL A 41 -25.20 11.38 3.41
N ASP A 42 -24.35 12.38 3.67
CA ASP A 42 -23.59 13.12 2.66
C ASP A 42 -22.76 12.16 1.79
N ASP A 43 -22.81 12.37 0.47
CA ASP A 43 -22.12 11.52 -0.52
C ASP A 43 -20.59 11.57 -0.36
N ARG A 44 -20.03 12.62 0.26
CA ARG A 44 -18.61 12.69 0.63
C ARG A 44 -18.24 11.68 1.72
N ILE A 45 -19.14 11.49 2.69
CA ILE A 45 -18.97 10.50 3.76
C ILE A 45 -19.09 9.11 3.15
N LYS A 46 -20.08 8.87 2.26
CA LYS A 46 -20.22 7.60 1.53
C LYS A 46 -18.97 7.25 0.72
N LEU A 47 -18.39 8.24 0.01
CA LEU A 47 -17.15 8.07 -0.74
C LEU A 47 -16.00 7.63 0.16
N SER A 48 -15.81 8.32 1.28
CA SER A 48 -14.74 8.04 2.24
C SER A 48 -14.90 6.66 2.86
N LEU A 49 -16.14 6.30 3.24
CA LEU A 49 -16.47 4.97 3.75
C LEU A 49 -16.19 3.90 2.69
N LEU A 50 -16.64 4.08 1.46
CA LEU A 50 -16.39 3.12 0.36
C LEU A 50 -14.89 2.88 0.16
N PHE A 51 -14.10 3.94 0.12
CA PHE A 51 -12.65 3.82 -0.01
C PHE A 51 -12.02 3.05 1.16
N ILE A 52 -12.38 3.38 2.40
CA ILE A 52 -11.89 2.69 3.61
C ILE A 52 -12.26 1.21 3.57
N HIS A 53 -13.49 0.87 3.18
CA HIS A 53 -13.93 -0.53 3.04
C HIS A 53 -13.08 -1.29 2.02
N LEU A 54 -12.87 -0.72 0.82
CA LEU A 54 -12.07 -1.36 -0.22
C LEU A 54 -10.63 -1.63 0.25
N VAL A 55 -10.02 -0.67 0.96
CA VAL A 55 -8.67 -0.83 1.54
C VAL A 55 -8.66 -1.91 2.63
N MET A 56 -9.61 -1.89 3.56
CA MET A 56 -9.68 -2.92 4.62
C MET A 56 -9.91 -4.31 4.05
N ILE A 57 -10.78 -4.44 3.04
CA ILE A 57 -11.02 -5.69 2.32
C ILE A 57 -9.72 -6.20 1.68
N LEU A 58 -8.95 -5.34 1.00
CA LEU A 58 -7.66 -5.70 0.42
C LEU A 58 -6.69 -6.26 1.48
N VAL A 59 -6.62 -5.62 2.65
CA VAL A 59 -5.76 -6.07 3.77
C VAL A 59 -6.26 -7.40 4.37
N MET A 60 -7.57 -7.58 4.50
CA MET A 60 -8.15 -8.86 4.93
C MET A 60 -7.80 -10.01 3.98
N PHE A 61 -7.72 -9.73 2.68
CA PHE A 61 -7.36 -10.73 1.67
C PHE A 61 -5.85 -10.96 1.52
N THR A 62 -4.99 -10.23 2.23
CA THR A 62 -3.53 -10.39 2.15
C THR A 62 -3.03 -11.83 2.40
N PRO A 63 -3.54 -12.60 3.40
CA PRO A 63 -3.13 -13.99 3.61
C PRO A 63 -3.55 -14.90 2.45
N LEU A 64 -4.69 -14.62 1.84
CA LEU A 64 -5.16 -15.34 0.66
C LEU A 64 -4.27 -15.03 -0.55
N ILE A 65 -3.95 -13.75 -0.77
CA ILE A 65 -3.00 -13.31 -1.81
C ILE A 65 -1.65 -14.00 -1.60
N ASN A 66 -1.13 -14.04 -0.37
CA ASN A 66 0.13 -14.72 -0.09
C ASN A 66 0.09 -16.22 -0.38
N ARG A 67 -1.01 -16.90 -0.03
CA ARG A 67 -1.21 -18.31 -0.37
C ARG A 67 -1.29 -18.57 -1.87
N PHE A 68 -1.82 -17.62 -2.65
CA PHE A 68 -1.79 -17.71 -4.10
C PHE A 68 -0.37 -17.48 -4.65
N LEU A 69 0.35 -16.47 -4.13
CA LEU A 69 1.74 -16.20 -4.51
C LEU A 69 2.67 -17.36 -4.16
N SER A 70 2.46 -18.05 -3.02
CA SER A 70 3.27 -19.20 -2.61
C SER A 70 3.09 -20.43 -3.50
N ARG A 71 2.05 -20.45 -4.35
CA ARG A 71 1.83 -21.50 -5.37
C ARG A 71 2.49 -21.14 -6.70
N VAL A 72 2.89 -19.89 -6.89
CA VAL A 72 3.64 -19.46 -8.06
C VAL A 72 5.09 -19.86 -7.86
N ASP A 73 5.70 -20.40 -8.91
CA ASP A 73 7.11 -20.76 -8.90
C ASP A 73 7.98 -19.53 -8.58
N ASN A 74 8.94 -19.69 -7.66
CA ASN A 74 9.84 -18.63 -7.23
C ASN A 74 10.57 -18.00 -8.41
N GLU A 75 10.95 -18.79 -9.42
CA GLU A 75 11.64 -18.25 -10.61
C GLU A 75 10.74 -17.30 -11.42
N LYS A 76 9.44 -17.59 -11.50
CA LYS A 76 8.46 -16.72 -12.18
C LYS A 76 8.21 -15.44 -11.37
N LEU A 77 8.13 -15.57 -10.04
CA LEU A 77 7.95 -14.43 -9.15
C LEU A 77 9.17 -13.50 -9.19
N GLU A 78 10.39 -14.05 -9.12
CA GLU A 78 11.64 -13.30 -9.22
C GLU A 78 11.77 -12.58 -10.58
N LYS A 79 11.38 -13.23 -11.68
CA LYS A 79 11.32 -12.61 -13.01
C LYS A 79 10.29 -11.49 -13.10
N PHE A 80 9.10 -11.68 -12.52
CA PHE A 80 8.05 -10.65 -12.50
C PHE A 80 8.45 -9.43 -11.66
N ILE A 81 8.96 -9.66 -10.45
CA ILE A 81 9.47 -8.61 -9.58
C ILE A 81 10.74 -8.02 -10.18
N ALA A 82 11.44 -8.71 -11.09
CA ALA A 82 12.71 -8.30 -11.69
C ALA A 82 13.74 -7.94 -10.60
N LEU A 83 13.87 -8.82 -9.60
CA LEU A 83 14.83 -8.63 -8.51
C LEU A 83 16.25 -8.61 -9.08
N PRO A 84 17.09 -7.64 -8.67
CA PRO A 84 18.48 -7.63 -9.09
C PRO A 84 19.21 -8.84 -8.49
N GLN A 85 20.19 -9.37 -9.23
CA GLN A 85 21.04 -10.45 -8.74
C GLN A 85 21.73 -10.02 -7.44
N LYS A 86 21.73 -10.89 -6.43
CA LYS A 86 22.27 -10.57 -5.09
C LYS A 86 23.70 -10.05 -5.13
N ASP A 87 24.53 -10.59 -6.01
CA ASP A 87 25.95 -10.26 -6.08
C ASP A 87 26.27 -9.10 -7.03
N LYS A 88 25.27 -8.52 -7.69
CA LYS A 88 25.43 -7.37 -8.60
C LYS A 88 26.08 -6.19 -7.88
N ASN A 89 27.01 -5.51 -8.54
CA ASN A 89 27.54 -4.22 -8.06
C ASN A 89 26.46 -3.14 -8.12
N ILE A 90 26.35 -2.35 -7.07
CA ILE A 90 25.39 -1.24 -7.01
C ILE A 90 25.94 -0.10 -7.87
N THR A 91 25.14 0.32 -8.84
CA THR A 91 25.48 1.37 -9.81
C THR A 91 24.57 2.58 -9.64
N TYR A 92 24.94 3.72 -10.23
CA TYR A 92 24.07 4.90 -10.29
C TYR A 92 22.68 4.58 -10.89
N ILE A 93 22.61 3.66 -11.85
CA ILE A 93 21.35 3.25 -12.48
C ILE A 93 20.37 2.67 -11.45
N ASP A 94 20.85 1.92 -10.47
CA ASP A 94 20.00 1.34 -9.43
C ASP A 94 19.34 2.41 -8.54
N TYR A 95 20.06 3.50 -8.24
CA TYR A 95 19.49 4.66 -7.54
C TYR A 95 18.51 5.44 -8.40
N TYR A 96 18.85 5.62 -9.69
CA TYR A 96 17.99 6.30 -10.65
C TYR A 96 16.67 5.56 -10.83
N ASP A 97 16.69 4.23 -10.96
CA ASP A 97 15.49 3.39 -11.11
C ASP A 97 14.60 3.45 -9.86
N PHE A 98 15.22 3.43 -8.67
CA PHE A 98 14.50 3.60 -7.41
C PHE A 98 13.79 4.95 -7.34
N LEU A 99 14.52 6.04 -7.57
CA LEU A 99 13.98 7.40 -7.54
C LEU A 99 12.93 7.63 -8.61
N SER A 100 13.14 7.09 -9.82
CA SER A 100 12.16 7.17 -10.92
C SER A 100 10.87 6.43 -10.58
N GLY A 101 10.97 5.28 -9.92
CA GLY A 101 9.79 4.55 -9.44
C GLY A 101 9.02 5.31 -8.36
N LEU A 102 9.72 5.94 -7.42
CA LEU A 102 9.09 6.83 -6.43
C LEU A 102 8.42 8.03 -7.10
N ALA A 103 9.10 8.67 -8.05
CA ALA A 103 8.55 9.80 -8.80
C ALA A 103 7.30 9.40 -9.59
N LEU A 104 7.30 8.22 -10.22
CA LEU A 104 6.13 7.69 -10.91
C LEU A 104 4.96 7.44 -9.94
N SER A 105 5.22 6.79 -8.80
CA SER A 105 4.21 6.60 -7.76
C SER A 105 3.60 7.93 -7.28
N ALA A 106 4.45 8.93 -7.00
CA ALA A 106 4.03 10.27 -6.59
C ALA A 106 3.22 10.97 -7.70
N PHE A 107 3.61 10.81 -8.96
CA PHE A 107 2.88 11.35 -10.10
C PHE A 107 1.46 10.77 -10.20
N TYR A 108 1.28 9.46 -10.04
CA TYR A 108 -0.04 8.84 -9.99
C TYR A 108 -0.89 9.38 -8.83
N LEU A 109 -0.27 9.61 -7.66
CA LEU A 109 -0.95 10.19 -6.51
C LEU A 109 -1.37 11.65 -6.78
N SER A 110 -0.53 12.45 -7.43
CA SER A 110 -0.87 13.81 -7.83
C SER A 110 -2.02 13.84 -8.85
N ILE A 111 -1.99 12.96 -9.87
CA ILE A 111 -3.12 12.81 -10.81
C ILE A 111 -4.40 12.55 -10.03
N LEU A 112 -4.37 11.56 -9.13
CA LEU A 112 -5.52 11.20 -8.32
C LEU A 112 -6.09 12.42 -7.57
N ILE A 113 -5.25 13.23 -6.93
CA ILE A 113 -5.71 14.41 -6.17
C ILE A 113 -6.34 15.45 -7.11
N PHE A 114 -5.76 15.70 -8.29
CA PHE A 114 -6.29 16.68 -9.25
C PHE A 114 -7.58 16.23 -9.94
N THR A 115 -7.72 14.94 -10.26
CA THR A 115 -8.87 14.42 -11.03
C THR A 115 -10.03 13.99 -10.14
N MET A 116 -9.79 13.66 -8.87
CA MET A 116 -10.79 13.12 -7.96
C MET A 116 -12.05 13.99 -7.87
N LYS A 117 -11.89 15.31 -7.78
CA LYS A 117 -13.04 16.23 -7.70
C LYS A 117 -13.90 16.18 -8.97
N SER A 118 -13.27 16.26 -10.14
CA SER A 118 -13.97 16.23 -11.43
C SER A 118 -14.72 14.91 -11.61
N ILE A 119 -14.07 13.79 -11.33
CA ILE A 119 -14.68 12.46 -11.44
C ILE A 119 -15.85 12.30 -10.46
N TYR A 120 -15.75 12.88 -9.25
CA TYR A 120 -16.83 12.90 -8.28
C TYR A 120 -18.04 13.69 -8.74
N GLU A 121 -17.83 14.86 -9.34
CA GLU A 121 -18.90 15.70 -9.87
C GLU A 121 -19.60 15.06 -11.08
N GLU A 122 -18.88 14.32 -11.93
CA GLU A 122 -19.43 13.71 -13.15
C GLU A 122 -20.05 12.31 -12.92
N ALA A 123 -19.39 11.46 -12.14
CA ALA A 123 -19.71 10.03 -12.05
C ALA A 123 -20.30 9.59 -10.70
N GLY A 124 -20.30 10.49 -9.71
CA GLY A 124 -20.79 10.23 -8.36
C GLY A 124 -19.89 9.32 -7.52
N TRP A 125 -20.25 9.17 -6.25
CA TRP A 125 -19.36 8.61 -5.22
C TRP A 125 -18.92 7.16 -5.45
N ILE A 126 -19.75 6.31 -6.09
CA ILE A 126 -19.41 4.89 -6.32
C ILE A 126 -18.24 4.77 -7.29
N ILE A 127 -18.36 5.40 -8.46
CA ILE A 127 -17.34 5.32 -9.52
C ILE A 127 -16.06 6.01 -9.05
N SER A 128 -16.18 7.17 -8.39
CA SER A 128 -15.02 7.85 -7.80
C SER A 128 -14.32 6.98 -6.76
N GLY A 129 -15.05 6.27 -5.90
CA GLY A 129 -14.44 5.40 -4.89
C GLY A 129 -13.61 4.28 -5.51
N ILE A 130 -14.12 3.63 -6.56
CA ILE A 130 -13.39 2.59 -7.30
C ILE A 130 -12.15 3.19 -8.00
N TYR A 131 -12.30 4.37 -8.62
CA TYR A 131 -11.20 5.08 -9.26
C TYR A 131 -10.09 5.42 -8.27
N ILE A 132 -10.44 6.05 -7.14
CA ILE A 132 -9.50 6.43 -6.08
C ILE A 132 -8.77 5.20 -5.56
N PHE A 133 -9.51 4.13 -5.26
CA PHE A 133 -8.92 2.88 -4.81
C PHE A 133 -7.92 2.30 -5.81
N THR A 134 -8.29 2.22 -7.09
CA THR A 134 -7.44 1.63 -8.13
C THR A 134 -6.16 2.44 -8.35
N MET A 135 -6.26 3.77 -8.41
CA MET A 135 -5.12 4.67 -8.53
C MET A 135 -4.20 4.58 -7.32
N PHE A 136 -4.78 4.55 -6.11
CA PHE A 136 -4.06 4.43 -4.86
C PHE A 136 -3.29 3.11 -4.76
N VAL A 137 -3.95 1.98 -5.05
CA VAL A 137 -3.32 0.65 -5.04
C VAL A 137 -2.21 0.56 -6.09
N SER A 138 -2.43 1.11 -7.29
CA SER A 138 -1.41 1.16 -8.34
C SER A 138 -0.19 1.98 -7.90
N SER A 139 -0.41 3.18 -7.35
CA SER A 139 0.64 4.07 -6.86
C SER A 139 1.48 3.41 -5.76
N ILE A 140 0.83 2.80 -4.75
CA ILE A 140 1.54 2.11 -3.67
C ILE A 140 2.28 0.88 -4.17
N SER A 141 1.70 0.13 -5.10
CA SER A 141 2.35 -1.07 -5.66
C SER A 141 3.65 -0.71 -6.39
N ILE A 142 3.64 0.38 -7.16
CA ILE A 142 4.85 0.89 -7.83
C ILE A 142 5.91 1.28 -6.79
N ALA A 143 5.55 2.09 -5.78
CA ALA A 143 6.48 2.48 -4.73
C ALA A 143 7.05 1.29 -3.97
N ALA A 144 6.20 0.32 -3.60
CA ALA A 144 6.59 -0.87 -2.87
C ALA A 144 7.54 -1.76 -3.68
N LEU A 145 7.27 -1.98 -4.97
CA LEU A 145 8.15 -2.76 -5.84
C LEU A 145 9.51 -2.07 -6.05
N SER A 146 9.52 -0.75 -6.28
CA SER A 146 10.76 0.02 -6.40
C SER A 146 11.57 -0.02 -5.10
N LEU A 147 10.91 0.14 -3.95
CA LEU A 147 11.54 0.06 -2.64
C LEU A 147 12.13 -1.33 -2.37
N LEU A 148 11.37 -2.39 -2.67
CA LEU A 148 11.80 -3.78 -2.52
C LEU A 148 13.03 -4.08 -3.38
N ARG A 149 13.01 -3.72 -4.67
CA ARG A 149 14.15 -3.88 -5.60
C ARG A 149 15.40 -3.17 -5.07
N PHE A 150 15.24 -1.94 -4.59
CA PHE A 150 16.36 -1.14 -4.09
C PHE A 150 16.96 -1.74 -2.81
N ILE A 151 16.13 -2.04 -1.82
CA ILE A 151 16.58 -2.63 -0.54
C ILE A 151 17.22 -4.01 -0.76
N TRP A 152 16.72 -4.77 -1.75
CA TRP A 152 17.26 -6.11 -2.07
C TRP A 152 18.75 -6.08 -2.42
N LEU A 153 19.23 -5.03 -3.10
CA LEU A 153 20.65 -4.86 -3.42
C LEU A 153 21.57 -4.85 -2.20
N PHE A 154 21.02 -4.50 -1.04
CA PHE A 154 21.77 -4.38 0.21
C PHE A 154 21.68 -5.63 1.10
N THR A 155 20.92 -6.65 0.69
CA THR A 155 20.78 -7.92 1.43
C THR A 155 22.08 -8.71 1.55
N LYS A 156 23.06 -8.47 0.66
CA LYS A 156 24.39 -9.08 0.73
C LYS A 156 25.30 -8.50 1.81
N PHE A 157 24.98 -7.32 2.34
CA PHE A 157 25.78 -6.68 3.38
C PHE A 157 25.34 -7.13 4.78
N ASN A 158 26.07 -6.66 5.80
CA ASN A 158 25.72 -6.92 7.19
C ASN A 158 24.29 -6.42 7.52
N ASN A 159 23.58 -7.14 8.39
CA ASN A 159 22.23 -6.81 8.85
C ASN A 159 22.10 -5.35 9.32
N TYR A 160 23.10 -4.77 9.98
CA TYR A 160 23.05 -3.37 10.42
C TYR A 160 22.95 -2.40 9.24
N ILE A 161 23.74 -2.64 8.19
CA ILE A 161 23.73 -1.82 6.97
C ILE A 161 22.39 -2.00 6.25
N TYR A 162 21.91 -3.23 6.16
CA TYR A 162 20.60 -3.53 5.59
C TYR A 162 19.47 -2.74 6.29
N TRP A 163 19.37 -2.82 7.62
CA TRP A 163 18.35 -2.11 8.38
C TRP A 163 18.47 -0.59 8.28
N PHE A 164 19.69 -0.06 8.26
CA PHE A 164 19.93 1.37 8.05
C PHE A 164 19.43 1.82 6.67
N ILE A 165 19.70 1.06 5.62
CA ILE A 165 19.24 1.37 4.26
C ILE A 165 17.71 1.23 4.15
N VAL A 166 17.11 0.22 4.78
CA VAL A 166 15.64 0.09 4.86
C VAL A 166 15.04 1.37 5.43
N LEU A 167 15.55 1.85 6.58
CA LEU A 167 15.06 3.08 7.21
C LEU A 167 15.22 4.30 6.31
N LEU A 168 16.39 4.47 5.69
CA LEU A 168 16.65 5.58 4.77
C LEU A 168 15.72 5.54 3.56
N ALA A 169 15.63 4.41 2.86
CA ALA A 169 14.82 4.27 1.66
C ALA A 169 13.32 4.44 1.96
N SER A 170 12.85 3.91 3.10
CA SER A 170 11.48 4.15 3.57
C SER A 170 11.23 5.63 3.88
N SER A 171 12.17 6.31 4.53
CA SER A 171 12.05 7.75 4.82
C SER A 171 11.99 8.60 3.54
N MET A 172 12.79 8.25 2.52
CA MET A 172 12.75 8.91 1.21
C MET A 172 11.41 8.69 0.51
N CYS A 173 10.90 7.46 0.53
CA CYS A 173 9.57 7.15 -0.01
C CYS A 173 8.48 8.01 0.64
N MET A 174 8.47 8.09 1.98
CA MET A 174 7.52 8.92 2.72
C MET A 174 7.69 10.42 2.41
N ALA A 175 8.92 10.90 2.26
CA ALA A 175 9.20 12.29 1.91
C ALA A 175 8.68 12.65 0.51
N VAL A 176 8.88 11.78 -0.49
CA VAL A 176 8.40 11.97 -1.85
C VAL A 176 6.88 11.96 -1.91
N ILE A 177 6.23 11.01 -1.22
CA ILE A 177 4.77 10.96 -1.11
C ILE A 177 4.25 12.22 -0.41
N GLY A 178 4.90 12.65 0.67
CA GLY A 178 4.55 13.88 1.39
C GLY A 178 4.69 15.14 0.53
N ALA A 179 5.71 15.22 -0.32
CA ALA A 179 5.89 16.30 -1.27
C ALA A 179 4.77 16.31 -2.32
N ALA A 180 4.42 15.16 -2.89
CA ALA A 180 3.34 15.05 -3.86
C ALA A 180 1.99 15.49 -3.28
N MET A 181 1.68 15.10 -2.04
CA MET A 181 0.46 15.55 -1.36
C MET A 181 0.43 17.07 -1.17
N LYS A 182 1.57 17.71 -0.84
CA LYS A 182 1.67 19.17 -0.70
C LYS A 182 1.58 19.92 -2.02
N MET A 183 2.05 19.34 -3.12
CA MET A 183 1.97 19.97 -4.44
C MET A 183 0.55 19.97 -5.00
N ALA A 184 -0.30 19.08 -4.51
CA ALA A 184 -1.67 18.92 -4.98
C ALA A 184 -2.71 19.59 -4.04
N SER A 185 -2.29 20.13 -2.89
CA SER A 185 -3.09 20.95 -1.97
C SER A 185 -2.90 22.44 -2.21
#